data_AF-A0A3D0R760-F1
#
_entry.id   AF-A0A3D0R760-F1
#
_cell.length_a   1.000
_cell.length_b   1.000
_cell.length_c   1.000
_cell.angle_alpha   90.00
_cell.angle_beta   90.00
_cell.angle_gamma   90.00
#
_symmetry.space_group_name_H-M   'P 1'
#
loop_
_entity.id
_entity.type
_entity.pdbx_description
1 polymer ?
#
loop_
_entity_poly.entity_id
_entity_poly.type
_entity_poly.pdbx_seq_one_letter_code
_entity_poly.pdbx_strand_id
1 'polypeptide(L)'
;SGDLTYKQRNELLEEMTEEVAALVLRDNYVQTRAISLTTAQSFRLLQLHSRFVNELERTGKIDRAVEFIPNEKAMLERKLSGAGLTAPTIAVLLCYSKMIVKEQLLATNVPEDAYLKTLLIHYFPKPLQERFSQEMQHHKLKREIIATKLSNILVNEMGFAFAFRMEDETGAPISAIARAYMIARRVLDIDKVWQELEAIEQSISGEQQADIIMMYVRLLRRVTRWFLRNQRLKLNIGKTIKLYTPGVVELKKVIPAIFSEGNHAHYDGYLKQYLDLGITAALAHELAMSHFLFSALDIVDVAYKLDISVTDVAKVYFSIGEFLDLPWIRSQVIAHTTENNWESLSREALRDDLDLQQRQLTAAIINLDKNQQDYMTCFRKWSEHHAHLIERWRRILTDLRSASVLNYTMFFVAIRELLDLTQTTMQLSEKE
;
A
#
# COMPACT_ATOMS: atom_id res chain seq x y z
N SER A 1 -41.74 0.67 -6.49
CA SER A 1 -41.49 -0.42 -7.45
C SER A 1 -41.65 -1.71 -6.67
N GLY A 2 -42.84 -2.31 -6.76
CA GLY A 2 -43.34 -3.33 -5.84
C GLY A 2 -43.82 -4.55 -6.61
N ASP A 3 -42.88 -5.33 -7.13
CA ASP A 3 -43.16 -6.55 -7.92
C ASP A 3 -43.21 -7.82 -7.06
N LEU A 4 -43.05 -7.71 -5.74
CA LEU A 4 -43.16 -8.81 -4.78
C LEU A 4 -44.43 -8.66 -3.96
N THR A 5 -45.24 -9.73 -3.93
CA THR A 5 -46.31 -9.86 -2.94
C THR A 5 -45.72 -10.03 -1.54
N TYR A 6 -46.53 -9.76 -0.50
CA TYR A 6 -46.09 -9.93 0.89
C TYR A 6 -45.59 -11.36 1.19
N LYS A 7 -46.24 -12.37 0.60
CA LYS A 7 -45.85 -13.78 0.77
C LYS A 7 -44.48 -14.05 0.13
N GLN A 8 -44.28 -13.67 -1.13
CA GLN A 8 -43.00 -13.84 -1.83
C GLN A 8 -41.86 -13.07 -1.14
N ARG A 9 -42.14 -11.88 -0.58
CA ARG A 9 -41.18 -11.13 0.22
C ARG A 9 -40.74 -11.90 1.46
N ASN A 10 -41.68 -12.49 2.20
CA ASN A 10 -41.34 -13.22 3.43
C ASN A 10 -40.55 -14.49 3.14
N GLU A 11 -40.93 -15.24 2.10
CA GLU A 11 -40.17 -16.42 1.64
C GLU A 11 -38.74 -16.03 1.23
N LEU A 12 -38.58 -14.92 0.51
CA LEU A 12 -37.26 -14.39 0.16
C LEU A 12 -36.44 -13.96 1.38
N LEU A 13 -37.06 -13.32 2.38
CA LEU A 13 -36.38 -12.94 3.62
C LEU A 13 -35.91 -14.16 4.41
N GLU A 14 -36.73 -15.20 4.47
CA GLU A 14 -36.40 -16.48 5.11
C GLU A 14 -35.23 -17.17 4.41
N GLU A 15 -35.25 -17.23 3.07
CA GLU A 15 -34.19 -17.79 2.22
C GLU A 15 -32.81 -17.15 2.50
N MET A 16 -32.76 -15.87 2.85
CA MET A 16 -31.52 -15.12 3.07
C MET A 16 -30.94 -15.24 4.49
N THR A 17 -31.66 -15.85 5.43
CA THR A 17 -31.32 -15.80 6.88
C THR A 17 -29.88 -16.24 7.16
N GLU A 18 -29.49 -17.41 6.66
CA GLU A 18 -28.15 -17.97 6.88
C GLU A 18 -27.05 -17.11 6.24
N GLU A 19 -27.30 -16.56 5.06
CA GLU A 19 -26.33 -15.70 4.39
C GLU A 19 -26.14 -14.38 5.15
N VAL A 20 -27.24 -13.76 5.60
CA VAL A 20 -27.16 -12.54 6.43
C VAL A 20 -26.40 -12.80 7.72
N ALA A 21 -26.66 -13.93 8.39
CA ALA A 21 -25.91 -14.33 9.57
C ALA A 21 -24.40 -14.48 9.28
N ALA A 22 -24.03 -15.15 8.18
CA ALA A 22 -22.64 -15.29 7.76
C ALA A 22 -21.97 -13.94 7.45
N LEU A 23 -22.68 -13.01 6.78
CA LEU A 23 -22.18 -11.66 6.50
C LEU A 23 -21.93 -10.87 7.79
N VAL A 24 -22.84 -10.95 8.76
CA VAL A 24 -22.68 -10.29 10.07
C VAL A 24 -21.50 -10.88 10.84
N LEU A 25 -21.36 -12.20 10.87
CA LEU A 25 -20.23 -12.87 11.53
C LEU A 25 -18.89 -12.49 10.88
N ARG A 26 -18.85 -12.44 9.54
CA ARG A 26 -17.68 -11.99 8.78
C ARG A 26 -17.29 -10.56 9.15
N ASP A 27 -18.25 -9.64 9.20
CA ASP A 27 -17.98 -8.25 9.57
C ASP A 27 -17.45 -8.12 11.01
N ASN A 28 -17.99 -8.90 11.96
CA ASN A 28 -17.48 -8.93 13.34
C ASN A 28 -16.05 -9.48 13.43
N TYR A 29 -15.77 -10.57 12.71
CA TYR A 29 -14.44 -11.19 12.67
C TYR A 29 -13.39 -10.21 12.11
N VAL A 30 -13.68 -9.56 10.98
CA VAL A 30 -12.77 -8.59 10.36
C VAL A 30 -12.51 -7.38 11.25
N GLN A 31 -13.53 -6.87 11.95
CA GLN A 31 -13.39 -5.74 12.87
C GLN A 31 -12.54 -6.09 14.10
N THR A 32 -12.77 -7.26 14.69
CA THR A 32 -11.99 -7.74 15.84
C THR A 32 -10.52 -7.92 15.45
N ARG A 33 -10.26 -8.50 14.26
CA ARG A 33 -8.91 -8.62 13.71
C ARG A 33 -8.24 -7.26 13.52
N ALA A 34 -8.96 -6.27 12.98
CA ALA A 34 -8.44 -4.91 12.82
C ALA A 34 -8.00 -4.28 14.15
N ILE A 35 -8.78 -4.46 15.22
CA ILE A 35 -8.46 -3.99 16.57
C ILE A 35 -7.21 -4.71 17.10
N SER A 36 -7.14 -6.04 16.98
CA SER A 36 -6.00 -6.84 17.44
C SER A 36 -4.70 -6.44 16.73
N LEU A 37 -4.72 -6.32 15.40
CA LEU A 37 -3.55 -5.92 14.60
C LEU A 37 -3.10 -4.51 14.96
N THR A 38 -4.04 -3.57 15.10
CA THR A 38 -3.72 -2.19 15.49
C THR A 38 -3.15 -2.14 16.91
N THR A 39 -3.67 -2.97 17.82
CA THR A 39 -3.18 -3.08 19.20
C THR A 39 -1.74 -3.58 19.24
N ALA A 40 -1.42 -4.61 18.45
CA ALA A 40 -0.06 -5.15 18.35
C ALA A 40 0.98 -4.11 17.86
N GLN A 41 0.54 -3.11 17.10
CA GLN A 41 1.41 -2.04 16.58
C GLN A 41 1.31 -0.72 17.34
N SER A 42 0.45 -0.69 18.37
CA SER A 42 0.01 0.54 19.00
C SER A 42 1.15 1.34 19.62
N PHE A 43 2.17 0.67 20.18
CA PHE A 43 3.36 1.34 20.71
C PHE A 43 4.15 2.04 19.61
N ARG A 44 4.44 1.35 18.49
CA ARG A 44 5.20 1.92 17.35
C ARG A 44 4.46 3.08 16.69
N LEU A 45 3.13 3.07 16.75
CA LEU A 45 2.26 4.06 16.12
C LEU A 45 1.71 5.11 17.11
N LEU A 46 2.15 5.09 18.38
CA LEU A 46 1.57 5.91 19.43
C LEU A 46 1.59 7.41 19.11
N GLN A 47 2.66 7.90 18.48
CA GLN A 47 2.74 9.29 18.05
C GLN A 47 1.71 9.64 16.97
N LEU A 48 1.53 8.76 15.98
CA LEU A 48 0.49 8.94 14.95
C LEU A 48 -0.90 8.92 15.58
N HIS A 49 -1.14 8.00 16.52
CA HIS A 49 -2.40 7.91 17.24
C HIS A 49 -2.69 9.15 18.08
N SER A 50 -1.69 9.69 18.81
CA SER A 50 -1.82 10.94 19.56
C SER A 50 -2.17 12.10 18.63
N ARG A 51 -1.51 12.23 17.47
CA ARG A 51 -1.83 13.29 16.49
C ARG A 51 -3.25 13.17 15.95
N PHE A 52 -3.70 11.95 15.66
CA PHE A 52 -5.07 11.71 15.23
C PHE A 52 -6.09 12.11 16.30
N VAL A 53 -5.87 11.71 17.56
CA VAL A 53 -6.73 12.10 18.70
C VAL A 53 -6.76 13.61 18.87
N ASN A 54 -5.60 14.28 18.81
CA ASN A 54 -5.49 15.75 18.87
C ASN A 54 -6.31 16.42 17.77
N GLU A 55 -6.25 15.90 16.53
CA GLU A 55 -7.02 16.45 15.42
C GLU A 55 -8.53 16.26 15.60
N LEU A 56 -8.96 15.10 16.10
CA LEU A 56 -10.38 14.87 16.39
C LEU A 56 -10.91 15.79 17.49
N GLU A 57 -10.13 16.03 18.54
CA GLU A 57 -10.51 16.94 19.62
C GLU A 57 -10.53 18.39 19.14
N ARG A 58 -9.51 18.82 18.37
CA ARG A 58 -9.42 20.16 17.79
C ARG A 58 -10.60 20.48 16.86
N THR A 59 -11.10 19.48 16.15
CA THR A 59 -12.25 19.61 15.25
C THR A 59 -13.60 19.37 15.93
N GLY A 60 -13.61 19.15 17.25
CA GLY A 60 -14.83 18.93 18.04
C GLY A 60 -15.53 17.60 17.71
N LYS A 61 -14.83 16.64 17.10
CA LYS A 61 -15.38 15.31 16.76
C LYS A 61 -15.37 14.35 17.95
N ILE A 62 -14.52 14.58 18.95
CA ILE A 62 -14.47 13.79 20.19
C ILE A 62 -14.33 14.69 21.42
N ASP A 63 -14.78 14.17 22.56
CA ASP A 63 -14.39 14.63 23.88
C ASP A 63 -13.64 13.48 24.57
N ARG A 64 -12.36 13.70 24.91
CA ARG A 64 -11.52 12.64 25.48
C ARG A 64 -12.03 12.14 26.84
N ALA A 65 -12.62 13.01 27.65
CA ALA A 65 -13.10 12.64 28.98
C ALA A 65 -14.34 11.77 28.89
N VAL A 66 -15.26 12.09 27.97
CA VAL A 66 -16.47 11.30 27.71
C VAL A 66 -16.14 9.91 27.15
N GLU A 67 -15.16 9.85 26.23
CA GLU A 67 -14.79 8.62 25.53
C GLU A 67 -13.69 7.81 26.23
N PHE A 68 -13.26 8.24 27.42
CA PHE A 68 -12.17 7.62 28.18
C PHE A 68 -10.85 7.49 27.37
N ILE A 69 -10.59 8.46 26.48
CA ILE A 69 -9.39 8.51 25.66
C ILE A 69 -8.26 9.16 26.48
N PRO A 70 -7.03 8.60 26.47
CA PRO A 70 -5.91 9.17 27.20
C PRO A 70 -5.60 10.63 26.82
N ASN A 71 -5.40 11.46 27.84
CA ASN A 71 -4.85 12.80 27.66
C ASN A 71 -3.33 12.75 27.34
N GLU A 72 -2.73 13.89 27.00
CA GLU A 72 -1.31 13.96 26.61
C GLU A 72 -0.36 13.42 27.69
N LYS A 73 -0.64 13.67 28.98
CA LYS A 73 0.17 13.15 30.08
C LYS A 73 0.13 11.62 30.11
N ALA A 74 -1.05 11.02 30.04
CA ALA A 74 -1.22 9.57 30.03
C ALA A 74 -0.68 8.91 28.75
N MET A 75 -0.67 9.63 27.62
CA MET A 75 -0.01 9.18 26.38
C MET A 75 1.51 9.16 26.55
N LEU A 76 2.09 10.19 27.17
CA LEU A 76 3.52 10.27 27.43
C LEU A 76 3.98 9.19 28.42
N GLU A 77 3.24 8.98 29.51
CA GLU A 77 3.51 7.91 30.47
C GLU A 77 3.52 6.52 29.81
N ARG A 78 2.56 6.26 28.91
CA ARG A 78 2.55 5.03 28.10
C ARG A 78 3.77 4.92 27.18
N LYS A 79 4.15 6.01 26.50
CA LYS A 79 5.36 6.02 25.66
C LYS A 79 6.61 5.64 26.47
N LEU A 80 6.77 6.22 27.66
CA LEU A 80 7.91 5.97 28.55
C LEU A 80 7.93 4.53 29.10
N SER A 81 6.76 3.89 29.26
CA SER A 81 6.66 2.50 29.69
C SER A 81 6.69 1.47 28.55
N GLY A 82 6.93 1.89 27.30
CA GLY A 82 6.94 0.99 26.15
C GLY A 82 5.55 0.52 25.71
N ALA A 83 4.48 1.20 26.15
CA ALA A 83 3.10 0.82 25.90
C ALA A 83 2.42 1.73 24.86
N GLY A 84 1.45 1.17 24.13
CA GLY A 84 0.58 1.91 23.20
C GLY A 84 -0.82 2.17 23.77
N LEU A 85 -1.72 2.63 22.91
CA LEU A 85 -3.17 2.59 23.18
C LEU A 85 -3.66 1.15 23.37
N THR A 86 -4.67 1.01 24.24
CA THR A 86 -5.32 -0.26 24.53
C THR A 86 -6.39 -0.60 23.49
N ALA A 87 -6.77 -1.88 23.41
CA ALA A 87 -7.81 -2.34 22.48
C ALA A 87 -9.16 -1.60 22.62
N PRO A 88 -9.68 -1.30 23.84
CA PRO A 88 -10.91 -0.51 23.98
C PRO A 88 -10.81 0.89 23.39
N THR A 89 -9.70 1.61 23.64
CA THR A 89 -9.49 2.94 23.05
C THR A 89 -9.38 2.86 21.52
N ILE A 90 -8.68 1.84 21.00
CA ILE A 90 -8.57 1.61 19.56
C ILE A 90 -9.95 1.35 18.94
N ALA A 91 -10.81 0.57 19.59
CA ALA A 91 -12.16 0.29 19.11
C ALA A 91 -13.00 1.58 18.96
N VAL A 92 -12.93 2.47 19.95
CA VAL A 92 -13.58 3.79 19.90
C VAL A 92 -13.06 4.61 18.73
N LEU A 93 -11.74 4.73 18.59
CA LEU A 93 -11.12 5.51 17.48
C LEU A 93 -11.42 4.92 16.10
N LEU A 94 -11.56 3.59 16.00
CA LEU A 94 -11.95 2.89 14.78
C LEU A 94 -13.39 3.25 14.38
N CYS A 95 -14.31 3.33 15.33
CA CYS A 95 -15.68 3.79 15.11
C CYS A 95 -15.71 5.25 14.58
N TYR A 96 -15.03 6.16 15.29
CA TYR A 96 -14.95 7.57 14.88
C TYR A 96 -14.34 7.74 13.49
N SER A 97 -13.25 7.02 13.18
CA SER A 97 -12.63 7.06 11.86
C SER A 97 -13.60 6.61 10.75
N LYS A 98 -14.36 5.53 10.95
CA LYS A 98 -15.38 5.09 9.98
C LYS A 98 -16.45 6.17 9.75
N MET A 99 -16.95 6.78 10.82
CA MET A 99 -17.96 7.84 10.73
C MET A 99 -17.43 9.05 9.94
N ILE A 100 -16.22 9.50 10.25
CA ILE A 100 -15.60 10.67 9.61
C ILE A 100 -15.28 10.37 8.15
N VAL A 101 -14.64 9.24 7.85
CA VAL A 101 -14.33 8.84 6.46
C VAL A 101 -15.62 8.72 5.65
N LYS A 102 -16.68 8.11 6.20
CA LYS A 102 -17.98 8.04 5.54
C LYS A 102 -18.56 9.43 5.26
N GLU A 103 -18.57 10.33 6.25
CA GLU A 103 -19.06 11.71 6.11
C GLU A 103 -18.31 12.45 5.00
N GLN A 104 -16.98 12.41 5.01
CA GLN A 104 -16.16 13.07 4.01
C GLN A 104 -16.32 12.45 2.61
N LEU A 105 -16.46 11.13 2.51
CA LEU A 105 -16.72 10.45 1.23
C LEU A 105 -18.06 10.88 0.62
N LEU A 106 -19.11 11.02 1.45
CA LEU A 106 -20.43 11.48 1.01
C LEU A 106 -20.41 12.91 0.46
N ALA A 107 -19.49 13.75 0.96
CA ALA A 107 -19.26 15.11 0.46
C ALA A 107 -18.49 15.15 -0.88
N THR A 108 -18.15 14.00 -1.46
CA THR A 108 -17.38 13.91 -2.72
C THR A 108 -18.18 13.21 -3.83
N ASN A 109 -17.53 13.02 -4.99
CA ASN A 109 -18.05 12.24 -6.10
C ASN A 109 -17.56 10.78 -6.13
N VAL A 110 -16.93 10.30 -5.04
CA VAL A 110 -16.44 8.92 -4.96
C VAL A 110 -17.59 7.90 -5.09
N PRO A 111 -18.75 8.06 -4.41
CA PRO A 111 -19.85 7.09 -4.53
C PRO A 111 -20.41 6.93 -5.96
N GLU A 112 -20.19 7.91 -6.85
CA GLU A 112 -20.62 7.89 -8.25
C GLU A 112 -19.66 7.12 -9.17
N ASP A 113 -18.45 6.77 -8.71
CA ASP A 113 -17.47 6.09 -9.56
C ASP A 113 -18.01 4.75 -10.07
N ALA A 114 -17.92 4.54 -11.38
CA ALA A 114 -18.47 3.36 -12.04
C ALA A 114 -17.89 2.05 -11.48
N TYR A 115 -16.61 2.04 -11.08
CA TYR A 115 -15.97 0.87 -10.49
C TYR A 115 -16.59 0.50 -9.13
N LEU A 116 -16.93 1.51 -8.32
CA LEU A 116 -17.46 1.33 -6.97
C LEU A 116 -18.94 0.93 -6.94
N LYS A 117 -19.65 0.98 -8.08
CA LYS A 117 -21.02 0.45 -8.19
C LYS A 117 -21.09 -1.04 -7.90
N THR A 118 -19.99 -1.78 -8.07
CA THR A 118 -19.91 -3.20 -7.69
C THR A 118 -20.00 -3.40 -6.18
N LEU A 119 -19.48 -2.45 -5.37
CA LEU A 119 -19.60 -2.50 -3.91
C LEU A 119 -21.04 -2.41 -3.44
N LEU A 120 -21.91 -1.72 -4.19
CA LEU A 120 -23.33 -1.67 -3.89
C LEU A 120 -23.98 -3.04 -4.03
N ILE A 121 -23.64 -3.79 -5.09
CA ILE A 121 -24.22 -5.11 -5.33
C ILE A 121 -23.72 -6.08 -4.26
N HIS A 122 -22.41 -6.13 -4.02
CA HIS A 122 -21.80 -7.02 -3.02
C HIS A 122 -22.16 -6.67 -1.56
N TYR A 123 -22.86 -5.56 -1.31
CA TYR A 123 -23.40 -5.25 0.01
C TYR A 123 -24.60 -6.14 0.38
N PHE A 124 -25.40 -6.53 -0.62
CA PHE A 124 -26.62 -7.32 -0.38
C PHE A 124 -26.33 -8.83 -0.43
N PRO A 125 -27.16 -9.68 0.20
CA PRO A 125 -27.12 -11.14 0.02
C PRO A 125 -27.26 -11.57 -1.44
N LYS A 126 -26.63 -12.68 -1.83
CA LYS A 126 -26.61 -13.25 -3.19
C LYS A 126 -28.00 -13.39 -3.82
N PRO A 127 -29.06 -13.87 -3.13
CA PRO A 127 -30.40 -13.94 -3.70
C PRO A 127 -30.91 -12.58 -4.21
N LEU A 128 -30.57 -11.48 -3.53
CA LEU A 128 -30.93 -10.14 -4.01
C LEU A 128 -30.02 -9.68 -5.16
N GLN A 129 -28.73 -10.02 -5.13
CA GLN A 129 -27.82 -9.67 -6.21
C GLN A 129 -28.28 -10.29 -7.54
N GLU A 130 -28.63 -11.56 -7.52
CA GLU A 130 -29.06 -12.30 -8.70
C GLU A 130 -30.41 -11.81 -9.23
N ARG A 131 -31.38 -11.56 -8.34
CA ARG A 131 -32.76 -11.22 -8.71
C ARG A 131 -32.99 -9.72 -8.94
N PHE A 132 -32.21 -8.83 -8.30
CA PHE A 132 -32.52 -7.39 -8.23
C PHE A 132 -31.32 -6.45 -8.44
N SER A 133 -30.20 -6.92 -9.02
CA SER A 133 -28.99 -6.08 -9.22
C SER A 133 -29.22 -4.83 -10.07
N GLN A 134 -30.18 -4.86 -10.99
CA GLN A 134 -30.53 -3.70 -11.83
C GLN A 134 -31.25 -2.64 -10.99
N GLU A 135 -32.24 -3.04 -10.20
CA GLU A 135 -33.04 -2.19 -9.32
C GLU A 135 -32.18 -1.57 -8.23
N MET A 136 -31.18 -2.30 -7.71
CA MET A 136 -30.20 -1.78 -6.75
C MET A 136 -29.52 -0.50 -7.24
N GLN A 137 -29.31 -0.34 -8.56
CA GLN A 137 -28.68 0.86 -9.09
C GLN A 137 -29.50 2.15 -8.87
N HIS A 138 -30.80 2.00 -8.64
CA HIS A 138 -31.76 3.06 -8.33
C HIS A 138 -32.08 3.18 -6.82
N HIS A 139 -31.36 2.45 -5.96
CA HIS A 139 -31.56 2.49 -4.52
C HIS A 139 -31.35 3.91 -3.96
N LYS A 140 -32.32 4.42 -3.19
CA LYS A 140 -32.29 5.79 -2.66
C LYS A 140 -31.05 6.08 -1.81
N LEU A 141 -30.58 5.07 -1.07
CA LEU A 141 -29.38 5.17 -0.22
C LEU A 141 -28.10 4.64 -0.89
N LYS A 142 -28.05 4.58 -2.21
CA LYS A 142 -26.90 4.03 -2.95
C LYS A 142 -25.59 4.70 -2.54
N ARG A 143 -25.58 6.02 -2.41
CA ARG A 143 -24.39 6.79 -2.02
C ARG A 143 -23.94 6.41 -0.61
N GLU A 144 -24.88 6.32 0.31
CA GLU A 144 -24.67 6.01 1.73
C GLU A 144 -24.18 4.58 1.92
N ILE A 145 -24.72 3.61 1.17
CA ILE A 145 -24.26 2.21 1.21
C ILE A 145 -22.82 2.10 0.71
N ILE A 146 -22.52 2.71 -0.45
CA ILE A 146 -21.16 2.68 -1.03
C ILE A 146 -20.17 3.34 -0.08
N ALA A 147 -20.48 4.54 0.44
CA ALA A 147 -19.61 5.25 1.38
C ALA A 147 -19.41 4.45 2.69
N THR A 148 -20.47 3.83 3.22
CA THR A 148 -20.39 2.98 4.42
C THR A 148 -19.48 1.78 4.16
N LYS A 149 -19.70 1.03 3.08
CA LYS A 149 -18.89 -0.16 2.78
C LYS A 149 -17.43 0.21 2.51
N LEU A 150 -17.19 1.29 1.77
CA LEU A 150 -15.83 1.77 1.48
C LEU A 150 -15.10 2.23 2.75
N SER A 151 -15.77 2.97 3.64
CA SER A 151 -15.18 3.37 4.92
C SER A 151 -14.84 2.16 5.79
N ASN A 152 -15.70 1.13 5.81
CA ASN A 152 -15.45 -0.10 6.54
C ASN A 152 -14.25 -0.87 5.98
N ILE A 153 -14.18 -1.06 4.66
CA ILE A 153 -13.06 -1.76 4.01
C ILE A 153 -11.75 -1.02 4.32
N LEU A 154 -11.69 0.28 4.06
CA LEU A 154 -10.49 1.10 4.26
C LEU A 154 -10.02 1.08 5.72
N VAL A 155 -10.92 1.32 6.68
CA VAL A 155 -10.54 1.43 8.09
C VAL A 155 -10.23 0.06 8.70
N ASN A 156 -10.97 -0.99 8.35
CA ASN A 156 -10.72 -2.33 8.89
C ASN A 156 -9.39 -2.91 8.37
N GLU A 157 -9.03 -2.65 7.12
CA GLU A 157 -7.78 -3.19 6.55
C GLU A 157 -6.56 -2.33 6.93
N MET A 158 -6.68 -1.00 6.94
CA MET A 158 -5.53 -0.10 7.07
C MET A 158 -5.39 0.55 8.46
N GLY A 159 -6.41 0.42 9.32
CA GLY A 159 -6.47 1.04 10.64
C GLY A 159 -7.04 2.46 10.64
N PHE A 160 -7.45 2.91 11.82
CA PHE A 160 -8.22 4.15 12.00
C PHE A 160 -7.48 5.43 11.61
N ALA A 161 -6.15 5.45 11.72
CA ALA A 161 -5.32 6.61 11.43
C ALA A 161 -4.87 6.68 9.96
N PHE A 162 -5.22 5.70 9.11
CA PHE A 162 -4.68 5.59 7.76
C PHE A 162 -5.04 6.79 6.88
N ALA A 163 -6.32 7.18 6.82
CA ALA A 163 -6.77 8.31 6.01
C ALA A 163 -6.07 9.60 6.45
N PHE A 164 -6.12 9.91 7.75
CA PHE A 164 -5.42 11.05 8.35
C PHE A 164 -3.93 11.07 8.01
N ARG A 165 -3.25 9.92 8.11
CA ARG A 165 -1.84 9.78 7.77
C ARG A 165 -1.58 10.08 6.28
N MET A 166 -2.40 9.54 5.38
CA MET A 166 -2.24 9.81 3.94
C MET A 166 -2.50 11.29 3.61
N GLU A 167 -3.47 11.92 4.26
CA GLU A 167 -3.73 13.37 4.14
C GLU A 167 -2.52 14.18 4.62
N ASP A 168 -1.97 13.86 5.79
CA ASP A 168 -0.82 14.56 6.36
C ASP A 168 0.44 14.41 5.50
N GLU A 169 0.75 13.18 5.06
CA GLU A 169 2.01 12.92 4.37
C GLU A 169 1.98 13.23 2.87
N THR A 170 0.81 13.45 2.26
CA THR A 170 0.68 13.74 0.82
C THR A 170 -0.11 15.01 0.51
N GLY A 171 -0.88 15.54 1.46
CA GLY A 171 -1.83 16.62 1.27
C GLY A 171 -3.04 16.24 0.40
N ALA A 172 -3.23 14.97 0.03
CA ALA A 172 -4.30 14.55 -0.86
C ALA A 172 -5.65 14.49 -0.13
N PRO A 173 -6.78 14.86 -0.78
CA PRO A 173 -8.10 14.76 -0.16
C PRO A 173 -8.55 13.30 -0.03
N ILE A 174 -9.50 13.02 0.88
CA ILE A 174 -10.07 11.69 1.09
C ILE A 174 -10.55 11.01 -0.21
N SER A 175 -11.03 11.79 -1.18
CA SER A 175 -11.53 11.26 -2.45
C SER A 175 -10.40 10.64 -3.28
N ALA A 176 -9.23 11.27 -3.31
CA ALA A 176 -8.05 10.74 -3.96
C ALA A 176 -7.48 9.53 -3.18
N ILE A 177 -7.46 9.60 -1.84
CA ILE A 177 -6.98 8.51 -0.97
C ILE A 177 -7.81 7.25 -1.17
N ALA A 178 -9.14 7.37 -1.15
CA ALA A 178 -10.04 6.24 -1.35
C ALA A 178 -9.89 5.63 -2.75
N ARG A 179 -9.76 6.45 -3.80
CA ARG A 179 -9.52 5.98 -5.18
C ARG A 179 -8.17 5.26 -5.30
N ALA A 180 -7.10 5.86 -4.79
CA ALA A 180 -5.75 5.28 -4.81
C ALA A 180 -5.68 3.96 -4.03
N TYR A 181 -6.32 3.89 -2.87
CA TYR A 181 -6.41 2.68 -2.07
C TYR A 181 -7.18 1.58 -2.81
N MET A 182 -8.32 1.88 -3.44
CA MET A 182 -9.08 0.89 -4.20
C MET A 182 -8.32 0.37 -5.42
N ILE A 183 -7.53 1.24 -6.08
CA ILE A 183 -6.62 0.82 -7.16
C ILE A 183 -5.55 -0.11 -6.58
N ALA A 184 -4.85 0.30 -5.51
CA ALA A 184 -3.80 -0.49 -4.87
C ALA A 184 -4.30 -1.89 -4.48
N ARG A 185 -5.48 -1.94 -3.83
CA ARG A 185 -6.13 -3.16 -3.37
C ARG A 185 -6.44 -4.11 -4.53
N ARG A 186 -6.89 -3.59 -5.67
CA ARG A 186 -7.19 -4.42 -6.85
C ARG A 186 -5.93 -4.83 -7.60
N VAL A 187 -4.97 -3.94 -7.79
CA VAL A 187 -3.71 -4.21 -8.50
C VAL A 187 -2.90 -5.30 -7.80
N LEU A 188 -2.91 -5.31 -6.46
CA LEU A 188 -2.24 -6.34 -5.65
C LEU A 188 -3.08 -7.61 -5.43
N ASP A 189 -4.33 -7.62 -5.90
CA ASP A 189 -5.31 -8.71 -5.73
C ASP A 189 -5.52 -9.15 -4.28
N ILE A 190 -5.68 -8.17 -3.40
CA ILE A 190 -5.77 -8.35 -1.94
C ILE A 190 -6.97 -9.24 -1.54
N ASP A 191 -8.08 -9.19 -2.28
CA ASP A 191 -9.23 -10.06 -2.02
C ASP A 191 -8.85 -11.55 -2.07
N LYS A 192 -8.08 -11.94 -3.08
CA LYS A 192 -7.62 -13.31 -3.26
C LYS A 192 -6.65 -13.70 -2.14
N VAL A 193 -5.69 -12.83 -1.81
CA VAL A 193 -4.73 -13.06 -0.72
C VAL A 193 -5.45 -13.27 0.61
N TRP A 194 -6.46 -12.45 0.94
CA TRP A 194 -7.24 -12.62 2.16
C TRP A 194 -8.05 -13.91 2.18
N GLN A 195 -8.65 -14.31 1.06
CA GLN A 195 -9.37 -15.59 0.97
C GLN A 195 -8.43 -16.79 1.18
N GLU A 196 -7.24 -16.76 0.58
CA GLU A 196 -6.25 -17.83 0.73
C GLU A 196 -5.67 -17.88 2.15
N LEU A 197 -5.47 -16.72 2.81
CA LEU A 197 -5.04 -16.67 4.21
C LEU A 197 -6.12 -17.11 5.19
N GLU A 198 -7.38 -16.78 4.95
CA GLU A 198 -8.53 -17.28 5.74
C GLU A 198 -8.62 -18.82 5.63
N ALA A 199 -8.33 -19.39 4.46
CA ALA A 199 -8.36 -20.84 4.25
C ALA A 199 -7.26 -21.62 4.99
N ILE A 200 -6.15 -20.97 5.36
CA ILE A 200 -5.03 -21.60 6.08
C ILE A 200 -4.92 -21.16 7.54
N GLU A 201 -5.91 -20.43 8.07
CA GLU A 201 -5.88 -19.86 9.42
C GLU A 201 -5.62 -20.90 10.52
N GLN A 202 -6.10 -22.14 10.33
CA GLN A 202 -5.88 -23.24 11.28
C GLN A 202 -4.47 -23.85 11.22
N SER A 203 -3.72 -23.58 10.15
CA SER A 203 -2.41 -24.18 9.88
C SER A 203 -1.24 -23.33 10.35
N ILE A 204 -1.44 -22.03 10.58
CA ILE A 204 -0.40 -21.08 11.00
C ILE A 204 -0.79 -20.42 12.33
N SER A 205 0.20 -19.93 13.08
CA SER A 205 -0.08 -19.21 14.33
C SER A 205 -0.72 -17.84 14.06
N GLY A 206 -1.48 -17.33 15.02
CA GLY A 206 -2.06 -15.98 14.91
C GLY A 206 -0.99 -14.87 14.77
N GLU A 207 0.20 -15.07 15.32
CA GLU A 207 1.34 -14.17 15.16
C GLU A 207 1.88 -14.19 13.72
N GLN A 208 2.06 -15.38 13.14
CA GLN A 208 2.49 -15.54 11.74
C GLN A 208 1.47 -14.93 10.78
N GLN A 209 0.18 -15.17 11.01
CA GLN A 209 -0.89 -14.57 10.23
C GLN A 209 -0.87 -13.03 10.33
N ALA A 210 -0.69 -12.50 11.55
CA ALA A 210 -0.58 -11.06 11.77
C ALA A 210 0.62 -10.45 11.05
N ASP A 211 1.77 -11.12 11.04
CA ASP A 211 2.96 -10.66 10.32
C ASP A 211 2.75 -10.58 8.82
N ILE A 212 2.13 -11.61 8.23
CA ILE A 212 1.76 -11.63 6.81
C ILE A 212 0.76 -10.51 6.49
N ILE A 213 -0.28 -10.35 7.29
CA ILE A 213 -1.27 -9.28 7.08
C ILE A 213 -0.58 -7.91 7.16
N MET A 214 0.27 -7.70 8.16
CA MET A 214 0.94 -6.41 8.34
C MET A 214 1.97 -6.11 7.25
N MET A 215 2.58 -7.13 6.65
CA MET A 215 3.39 -6.99 5.45
C MET A 215 2.57 -6.43 4.29
N TYR A 216 1.37 -7.00 4.04
CA TYR A 216 0.47 -6.50 3.01
C TYR A 216 -0.09 -5.11 3.32
N VAL A 217 -0.40 -4.79 4.57
CA VAL A 217 -0.81 -3.43 4.97
C VAL A 217 0.32 -2.41 4.71
N ARG A 218 1.58 -2.76 5.00
CA ARG A 218 2.74 -1.90 4.66
C ARG A 218 2.87 -1.72 3.15
N LEU A 219 2.71 -2.79 2.37
CA LEU A 219 2.74 -2.74 0.90
C LEU A 219 1.60 -1.87 0.36
N LEU A 220 0.35 -2.11 0.80
CA LEU A 220 -0.83 -1.34 0.42
C LEU A 220 -0.68 0.14 0.72
N ARG A 221 -0.12 0.50 1.89
CA ARG A 221 0.18 1.89 2.23
C ARG A 221 1.13 2.51 1.21
N ARG A 222 2.21 1.80 0.89
CA ARG A 222 3.25 2.27 -0.05
C ARG A 222 2.71 2.42 -1.47
N VAL A 223 1.95 1.44 -1.97
CA VAL A 223 1.30 1.48 -3.29
C VAL A 223 0.25 2.58 -3.35
N THR A 224 -0.58 2.75 -2.32
CA THR A 224 -1.56 3.84 -2.25
C THR A 224 -0.86 5.20 -2.34
N ARG A 225 0.19 5.41 -1.54
CA ARG A 225 1.01 6.63 -1.56
C ARG A 225 1.64 6.88 -2.93
N TRP A 226 2.15 5.84 -3.59
CA TRP A 226 2.70 5.92 -4.93
C TRP A 226 1.68 6.46 -5.93
N PHE A 227 0.45 5.96 -5.93
CA PHE A 227 -0.62 6.47 -6.80
C PHE A 227 -0.99 7.92 -6.48
N LEU A 228 -1.02 8.29 -5.19
CA LEU A 228 -1.29 9.67 -4.76
C LEU A 228 -0.22 10.66 -5.22
N ARG A 229 1.06 10.25 -5.22
CA ARG A 229 2.18 11.09 -5.65
C ARG A 229 2.28 11.18 -7.18
N ASN A 230 2.08 10.08 -7.89
CA ASN A 230 2.34 10.00 -9.33
C ASN A 230 1.11 10.31 -10.21
N GLN A 231 -0.11 10.14 -9.71
CA GLN A 231 -1.33 10.28 -10.52
C GLN A 231 -2.42 11.18 -9.91
N ARG A 232 -2.07 12.01 -8.91
CA ARG A 232 -3.00 12.81 -8.07
C ARG A 232 -4.25 13.39 -8.75
N LEU A 233 -4.11 13.98 -9.94
CA LEU A 233 -5.18 14.69 -10.64
C LEU A 233 -5.97 13.82 -11.64
N LYS A 234 -5.52 12.60 -11.93
CA LYS A 234 -6.06 11.74 -13.01
C LYS A 234 -6.49 10.34 -12.55
N LEU A 235 -6.67 10.12 -11.24
CA LEU A 235 -7.02 8.81 -10.68
C LEU A 235 -8.43 8.38 -11.09
N ASN A 236 -8.52 7.67 -12.22
CA ASN A 236 -9.69 6.91 -12.62
C ASN A 236 -9.47 5.44 -12.27
N ILE A 237 -10.27 4.91 -11.34
CA ILE A 237 -10.06 3.58 -10.77
C ILE A 237 -10.00 2.51 -11.88
N GLY A 238 -11.01 2.47 -12.75
CA GLY A 238 -11.11 1.47 -13.81
C GLY A 238 -9.97 1.53 -14.84
N LYS A 239 -9.59 2.73 -15.30
CA LYS A 239 -8.49 2.89 -16.27
C LYS A 239 -7.15 2.51 -15.66
N THR A 240 -6.87 2.94 -14.43
CA THR A 240 -5.61 2.63 -13.76
C THR A 240 -5.49 1.13 -13.46
N ILE A 241 -6.56 0.46 -13.01
CA ILE A 241 -6.54 -1.00 -12.82
C ILE A 241 -6.25 -1.73 -14.13
N LYS A 242 -6.92 -1.33 -15.24
CA LYS A 242 -6.67 -1.93 -16.56
C LYS A 242 -5.23 -1.77 -17.03
N LEU A 243 -4.57 -0.67 -16.65
CA LEU A 243 -3.18 -0.41 -17.00
C LEU A 243 -2.21 -1.24 -16.15
N TYR A 244 -2.36 -1.24 -14.82
CA TYR A 244 -1.35 -1.81 -13.93
C TYR A 244 -1.51 -3.30 -13.67
N THR A 245 -2.74 -3.83 -13.62
CA THR A 245 -2.98 -5.23 -13.25
C THR A 245 -2.28 -6.23 -14.19
N PRO A 246 -2.35 -6.10 -15.53
CA PRO A 246 -1.69 -7.06 -16.43
C PRO A 246 -0.17 -7.09 -16.22
N GLY A 247 0.47 -5.93 -16.11
CA GLY A 247 1.92 -5.82 -15.91
C GLY A 247 2.37 -6.38 -14.56
N VAL A 248 1.60 -6.17 -13.48
CA VAL A 248 1.90 -6.77 -12.16
C VAL A 248 1.76 -8.30 -12.21
N VAL A 249 0.75 -8.83 -12.90
CA VAL A 249 0.56 -10.28 -13.06
C VAL A 249 1.67 -10.90 -13.91
N GLU A 250 2.10 -10.23 -14.99
CA GLU A 250 3.24 -10.65 -15.80
C GLU A 250 4.52 -10.68 -14.94
N LEU A 251 4.78 -9.62 -14.17
CA LEU A 251 5.96 -9.53 -13.31
C LEU A 251 6.01 -10.63 -12.27
N LYS A 252 4.91 -10.98 -11.61
CA LYS A 252 4.88 -12.11 -10.66
C LYS A 252 5.42 -13.40 -11.27
N LYS A 253 5.13 -13.64 -12.55
CA LYS A 253 5.57 -14.85 -13.27
C LYS A 253 7.01 -14.77 -13.74
N VAL A 254 7.44 -13.61 -14.24
CA VAL A 254 8.73 -13.46 -14.93
C VAL A 254 9.86 -13.10 -13.97
N ILE A 255 9.58 -12.31 -12.93
CA ILE A 255 10.58 -11.79 -12.00
C ILE A 255 11.52 -12.88 -11.44
N PRO A 256 11.05 -14.04 -10.95
CA PRO A 256 11.94 -15.06 -10.39
C PRO A 256 13.04 -15.51 -11.35
N ALA A 257 12.77 -15.53 -12.67
CA ALA A 257 13.71 -15.96 -13.70
C ALA A 257 14.68 -14.84 -14.14
N ILE A 258 14.35 -13.58 -13.90
CA ILE A 258 15.19 -12.42 -14.27
C ILE A 258 15.95 -11.83 -13.10
N PHE A 259 15.73 -12.32 -11.89
CA PHE A 259 16.45 -11.87 -10.72
C PHE A 259 17.95 -12.10 -10.86
N SER A 260 18.71 -11.14 -10.36
CA SER A 260 20.12 -11.37 -10.06
C SER A 260 20.27 -12.41 -8.96
N GLU A 261 21.47 -12.98 -8.84
CA GLU A 261 21.78 -14.02 -7.84
C GLU A 261 21.38 -13.59 -6.42
N GLY A 262 21.62 -12.32 -6.05
CA GLY A 262 21.24 -11.78 -4.74
C GLY A 262 19.72 -11.72 -4.52
N ASN A 263 18.96 -11.21 -5.50
CA ASN A 263 17.50 -11.14 -5.38
C ASN A 263 16.85 -12.53 -5.43
N HIS A 264 17.42 -13.47 -6.19
CA HIS A 264 16.96 -14.85 -6.25
C HIS A 264 17.16 -15.54 -4.90
N ALA A 265 18.32 -15.38 -4.26
CA ALA A 265 18.57 -15.91 -2.92
C ALA A 265 17.60 -15.36 -1.86
N HIS A 266 17.26 -14.07 -1.92
CA HIS A 266 16.24 -13.49 -1.03
C HIS A 266 14.85 -14.10 -1.28
N TYR A 267 14.45 -14.22 -2.56
CA TYR A 267 13.19 -14.83 -2.94
C TYR A 267 13.10 -16.29 -2.46
N ASP A 268 14.13 -17.10 -2.69
CA ASP A 268 14.18 -18.50 -2.26
C ASP A 268 14.12 -18.64 -0.74
N GLY A 269 14.78 -17.72 -0.02
CA GLY A 269 14.72 -17.66 1.44
C GLY A 269 13.29 -17.45 1.95
N TYR A 270 12.56 -16.48 1.39
CA TYR A 270 11.16 -16.24 1.74
C TYR A 270 10.25 -17.39 1.32
N LEU A 271 10.44 -17.92 0.11
CA LEU A 271 9.65 -19.04 -0.40
C LEU A 271 9.79 -20.25 0.53
N LYS A 272 11.03 -20.62 0.88
CA LYS A 272 11.31 -21.71 1.82
C LYS A 272 10.67 -21.46 3.18
N GLN A 273 10.80 -20.24 3.73
CA GLN A 273 10.18 -19.90 5.00
C GLN A 273 8.67 -20.17 5.00
N TYR A 274 7.95 -19.81 3.95
CA TYR A 274 6.50 -20.05 3.87
C TYR A 274 6.15 -21.52 3.60
N LEU A 275 6.95 -22.23 2.81
CA LEU A 275 6.77 -23.66 2.59
C LEU A 275 6.98 -24.47 3.88
N ASP A 276 7.97 -24.11 4.69
CA ASP A 276 8.26 -24.73 5.99
C ASP A 276 7.10 -24.53 7.00
N LEU A 277 6.25 -23.51 6.78
CA LEU A 277 5.02 -23.27 7.55
C LEU A 277 3.81 -24.08 7.04
N GLY A 278 3.99 -24.94 6.04
CA GLY A 278 2.90 -25.73 5.44
C GLY A 278 1.98 -24.93 4.52
N ILE A 279 2.37 -23.72 4.13
CA ILE A 279 1.63 -22.91 3.16
C ILE A 279 1.79 -23.52 1.76
N THR A 280 0.71 -23.54 0.98
CA THR A 280 0.73 -24.08 -0.38
C THR A 280 1.75 -23.34 -1.26
N ALA A 281 2.39 -24.04 -2.20
CA ALA A 281 3.42 -23.43 -3.06
C ALA A 281 2.92 -22.19 -3.82
N ALA A 282 1.65 -22.18 -4.23
CA ALA A 282 1.05 -21.03 -4.91
C ALA A 282 0.97 -19.80 -4.00
N LEU A 283 0.45 -19.95 -2.78
CA LEU A 283 0.37 -18.84 -1.82
C LEU A 283 1.78 -18.46 -1.34
N ALA A 284 2.68 -19.42 -1.09
CA ALA A 284 4.05 -19.14 -0.70
C ALA A 284 4.79 -18.28 -1.74
N HIS A 285 4.59 -18.56 -3.03
CA HIS A 285 5.10 -17.73 -4.13
C HIS A 285 4.50 -16.30 -4.07
N GLU A 286 3.18 -16.17 -3.92
CA GLU A 286 2.53 -14.85 -3.80
C GLU A 286 3.04 -14.04 -2.59
N LEU A 287 3.23 -14.70 -1.44
CA LEU A 287 3.78 -14.08 -0.24
C LEU A 287 5.24 -13.66 -0.42
N ALA A 288 6.08 -14.53 -0.99
CA ALA A 288 7.48 -14.22 -1.26
C ALA A 288 7.60 -13.02 -2.23
N MET A 289 6.81 -13.02 -3.30
CA MET A 289 6.80 -11.95 -4.30
C MET A 289 6.41 -10.59 -3.74
N SER A 290 5.58 -10.53 -2.69
CA SER A 290 5.10 -9.27 -2.10
C SER A 290 6.22 -8.29 -1.69
N HIS A 291 7.41 -8.80 -1.35
CA HIS A 291 8.59 -8.01 -1.01
C HIS A 291 9.11 -7.18 -2.20
N PHE A 292 8.83 -7.61 -3.42
CA PHE A 292 9.29 -7.02 -4.67
C PHE A 292 8.18 -6.29 -5.44
N LEU A 293 6.90 -6.56 -5.12
CA LEU A 293 5.74 -6.02 -5.84
C LEU A 293 5.64 -4.50 -5.82
N PHE A 294 6.27 -3.82 -4.86
CA PHE A 294 6.28 -2.36 -4.89
C PHE A 294 6.99 -1.83 -6.15
N SER A 295 8.13 -2.42 -6.52
CA SER A 295 8.90 -2.04 -7.72
C SER A 295 8.10 -2.23 -9.01
N ALA A 296 7.09 -3.12 -8.99
CA ALA A 296 6.24 -3.36 -10.15
C ALA A 296 5.51 -2.11 -10.63
N LEU A 297 5.19 -1.17 -9.73
CA LEU A 297 4.53 0.08 -10.13
C LEU A 297 5.43 0.95 -11.00
N ASP A 298 6.69 1.11 -10.59
CA ASP A 298 7.67 1.91 -11.33
C ASP A 298 8.02 1.25 -12.66
N ILE A 299 8.19 -0.08 -12.68
CA ILE A 299 8.46 -0.85 -13.89
C ILE A 299 7.31 -0.71 -14.89
N VAL A 300 6.06 -0.91 -14.45
CA VAL A 300 4.89 -0.82 -15.33
C VAL A 300 4.66 0.61 -15.83
N ASP A 301 4.91 1.62 -14.99
CA ASP A 301 4.82 3.02 -15.40
C ASP A 301 5.84 3.37 -16.49
N VAL A 302 7.08 2.90 -16.36
CA VAL A 302 8.14 3.11 -17.38
C VAL A 302 7.84 2.33 -18.66
N ALA A 303 7.46 1.06 -18.54
CA ALA A 303 7.07 0.21 -19.66
C ALA A 303 5.94 0.85 -20.49
N TYR A 304 4.92 1.38 -19.82
CA TYR A 304 3.81 2.06 -20.49
C TYR A 304 4.22 3.38 -21.17
N LYS A 305 5.07 4.19 -20.52
CA LYS A 305 5.50 5.49 -21.07
C LYS A 305 6.43 5.37 -22.26
N LEU A 306 7.28 4.34 -22.27
CA LEU A 306 8.26 4.12 -23.32
C LEU A 306 7.81 3.09 -24.37
N ASP A 307 6.64 2.48 -24.18
CA ASP A 307 6.08 1.42 -25.05
C ASP A 307 7.02 0.21 -25.19
N ILE A 308 7.53 -0.28 -24.06
CA ILE A 308 8.50 -1.38 -23.97
C ILE A 308 7.92 -2.51 -23.12
N SER A 309 8.40 -3.74 -23.35
CA SER A 309 7.99 -4.90 -22.57
C SER A 309 8.30 -4.71 -21.08
N VAL A 310 7.34 -5.11 -20.23
CA VAL A 310 7.48 -5.04 -18.76
C VAL A 310 8.68 -5.86 -18.29
N THR A 311 8.94 -6.99 -18.95
CA THR A 311 10.06 -7.88 -18.68
C THR A 311 11.42 -7.20 -18.92
N ASP A 312 11.59 -6.46 -20.01
CA ASP A 312 12.87 -5.83 -20.32
C ASP A 312 13.15 -4.62 -19.42
N VAL A 313 12.11 -3.82 -19.11
CA VAL A 313 12.22 -2.76 -18.11
C VAL A 313 12.61 -3.33 -16.75
N ALA A 314 12.04 -4.47 -16.34
CA ALA A 314 12.34 -5.09 -15.07
C ALA A 314 13.82 -5.52 -14.95
N LYS A 315 14.39 -6.11 -16.02
CA LYS A 315 15.82 -6.49 -16.05
C LYS A 315 16.69 -5.27 -15.76
N VAL A 316 16.50 -4.18 -16.52
CA VAL A 316 17.26 -2.94 -16.35
C VAL A 316 17.04 -2.35 -14.96
N TYR A 317 15.80 -2.28 -14.48
CA TYR A 317 15.44 -1.72 -13.18
C TYR A 317 16.14 -2.43 -12.02
N PHE A 318 16.11 -3.77 -12.00
CA PHE A 318 16.76 -4.56 -10.95
C PHE A 318 18.29 -4.51 -11.06
N SER A 319 18.85 -4.55 -12.28
CA SER A 319 20.29 -4.40 -12.50
C SER A 319 20.81 -3.05 -12.00
N ILE A 320 20.11 -1.95 -12.25
CA ILE A 320 20.47 -0.62 -11.70
C ILE A 320 20.44 -0.66 -10.17
N GLY A 321 19.38 -1.23 -9.59
CA GLY A 321 19.21 -1.31 -8.15
C GLY A 321 20.35 -2.04 -7.44
N GLU A 322 20.75 -3.19 -7.97
CA GLU A 322 21.87 -3.97 -7.44
C GLU A 322 23.22 -3.29 -7.70
N PHE A 323 23.45 -2.80 -8.92
CA PHE A 323 24.72 -2.17 -9.29
C PHE A 323 25.04 -0.90 -8.48
N LEU A 324 24.00 -0.15 -8.10
CA LEU A 324 24.11 1.03 -7.25
C LEU A 324 23.85 0.73 -5.77
N ASP A 325 23.58 -0.53 -5.40
CA ASP A 325 23.33 -0.95 -4.01
C ASP A 325 22.19 -0.16 -3.33
N LEU A 326 21.15 0.17 -4.12
CA LEU A 326 19.96 0.89 -3.66
C LEU A 326 19.16 0.12 -2.59
N PRO A 327 19.07 -1.22 -2.61
CA PRO A 327 18.43 -1.98 -1.54
C PRO A 327 19.06 -1.73 -0.17
N TRP A 328 20.39 -1.62 -0.10
CA TRP A 328 21.09 -1.38 1.16
C TRP A 328 20.75 -0.02 1.75
N ILE A 329 20.91 1.08 1.01
CA ILE A 329 20.60 2.42 1.54
C ILE A 329 19.12 2.54 1.92
N ARG A 330 18.22 1.93 1.13
CA ARG A 330 16.79 1.88 1.45
C ARG A 330 16.52 1.16 2.77
N SER A 331 17.22 0.06 3.04
CA SER A 331 17.10 -0.67 4.31
C SER A 331 17.54 0.19 5.49
N GLN A 332 18.61 0.99 5.33
CA GLN A 332 19.11 1.88 6.39
C GLN A 332 18.13 3.02 6.68
N VAL A 333 17.56 3.63 5.64
CA VAL A 333 16.51 4.67 5.78
C VAL A 333 15.29 4.11 6.51
N ILE A 334 14.88 2.87 6.21
CA ILE A 334 13.72 2.22 6.85
C ILE A 334 14.02 1.87 8.31
N ALA A 335 15.22 1.36 8.59
CA ALA A 335 15.63 0.93 9.93
C ALA A 335 15.82 2.12 10.89
N HIS A 336 16.10 3.32 10.36
CA HIS A 336 16.26 4.51 11.18
C HIS A 336 14.97 4.86 11.94
N THR A 337 15.09 4.95 13.26
CA THR A 337 14.00 5.26 14.18
C THR A 337 13.58 6.72 14.05
N THR A 338 12.27 6.97 14.11
CA THR A 338 11.70 8.32 14.06
C THR A 338 11.19 8.69 15.44
N GLU A 339 11.71 9.76 16.02
CA GLU A 339 11.30 10.26 17.34
C GLU A 339 10.13 11.26 17.25
N ASN A 340 10.01 11.92 16.09
CA ASN A 340 8.97 12.91 15.83
C ASN A 340 8.33 12.81 14.44
N ASN A 341 7.27 13.61 14.23
CA ASN A 341 6.53 13.63 12.97
C ASN A 341 7.39 14.09 11.78
N TRP A 342 8.25 15.10 11.97
CA TRP A 342 9.09 15.64 10.91
C TRP A 342 10.11 14.62 10.43
N GLU A 343 10.67 13.82 11.33
CA GLU A 343 11.54 12.70 10.99
C GLU A 343 10.76 11.59 10.27
N SER A 344 9.52 11.29 10.67
CA SER A 344 8.67 10.34 9.94
C SER A 344 8.38 10.81 8.52
N LEU A 345 8.06 12.09 8.34
CA LEU A 345 7.85 12.68 7.02
C LEU A 345 9.16 12.67 6.20
N SER A 346 10.29 12.98 6.82
CA SER A 346 11.61 12.95 6.18
C SER A 346 11.96 11.54 5.71
N ARG A 347 11.73 10.51 6.53
CA ARG A 347 11.95 9.12 6.14
C ARG A 347 11.11 8.70 4.92
N GLU A 348 9.82 9.06 4.91
CA GLU A 348 8.96 8.74 3.77
C GLU A 348 9.38 9.53 2.52
N ALA A 349 9.81 10.80 2.64
CA ALA A 349 10.34 11.59 1.53
C ALA A 349 11.64 11.00 0.96
N LEU A 350 12.61 10.63 1.80
CA LEU A 350 13.86 10.00 1.37
C LEU A 350 13.59 8.67 0.63
N ARG A 351 12.61 7.90 1.09
CA ARG A 351 12.24 6.65 0.41
C ARG A 351 11.57 6.90 -0.94
N ASP A 352 10.66 7.88 -0.99
CA ASP A 352 10.01 8.30 -2.24
C ASP A 352 11.05 8.82 -3.26
N ASP A 353 12.06 9.57 -2.81
CA ASP A 353 13.14 10.09 -3.65
C ASP A 353 14.01 8.95 -4.21
N LEU A 354 14.41 7.98 -3.38
CA LEU A 354 15.15 6.80 -3.85
C LEU A 354 14.39 6.01 -4.92
N ASP A 355 13.10 5.79 -4.72
CA ASP A 355 12.22 5.12 -5.69
C ASP A 355 12.13 5.92 -7.00
N LEU A 356 11.94 7.24 -6.89
CA LEU A 356 11.88 8.14 -8.03
C LEU A 356 13.18 8.16 -8.84
N GLN A 357 14.34 8.22 -8.17
CA GLN A 357 15.64 8.22 -8.85
C GLN A 357 15.87 6.92 -9.62
N GLN A 358 15.59 5.76 -8.99
CA GLN A 358 15.74 4.47 -9.67
C GLN A 358 14.83 4.38 -10.91
N ARG A 359 13.58 4.85 -10.80
CA ARG A 359 12.65 4.88 -11.94
C ARG A 359 13.15 5.79 -13.06
N GLN A 360 13.61 7.00 -12.72
CA GLN A 360 14.09 7.97 -13.71
C GLN A 360 15.36 7.49 -14.41
N LEU A 361 16.32 6.93 -13.67
CA LEU A 361 17.51 6.29 -14.24
C LEU A 361 17.12 5.17 -15.19
N THR A 362 16.21 4.29 -14.78
CA THR A 362 15.71 3.19 -15.64
C THR A 362 15.16 3.74 -16.96
N ALA A 363 14.28 4.74 -16.90
CA ALA A 363 13.70 5.33 -18.10
C ALA A 363 14.74 6.04 -18.98
N ALA A 364 15.69 6.76 -18.38
CA ALA A 364 16.73 7.49 -19.10
C ALA A 364 17.72 6.54 -19.80
N ILE A 365 18.17 5.48 -19.11
CA ILE A 365 19.09 4.48 -19.69
C ILE A 365 18.46 3.74 -20.87
N ILE A 366 17.17 3.41 -20.76
CA ILE A 366 16.43 2.78 -21.85
C ILE A 366 16.30 3.73 -23.06
N ASN A 367 16.19 5.04 -22.83
CA ASN A 367 16.08 6.03 -23.90
C ASN A 367 17.40 6.37 -24.61
N LEU A 368 18.57 6.02 -24.05
CA LEU A 368 19.87 6.33 -24.66
C LEU A 368 20.06 5.66 -26.03
N ASP A 369 19.42 4.52 -26.29
CA ASP A 369 19.47 3.90 -27.62
C ASP A 369 18.13 3.21 -27.93
N LYS A 370 17.15 4.01 -28.37
CA LYS A 370 15.82 3.53 -28.77
C LYS A 370 15.85 2.49 -29.90
N ASN A 371 16.96 2.37 -30.63
CA ASN A 371 17.10 1.47 -31.77
C ASN A 371 17.77 0.13 -31.41
N GLN A 372 18.38 -0.01 -30.22
CA GLN A 372 18.93 -1.28 -29.75
C GLN A 372 17.91 -2.08 -28.95
N GLN A 373 17.67 -3.33 -29.34
CA GLN A 373 16.87 -4.28 -28.55
C GLN A 373 17.60 -4.79 -27.30
N ASP A 374 18.91 -4.56 -27.18
CA ASP A 374 19.72 -4.96 -26.03
C ASP A 374 19.94 -3.81 -25.03
N TYR A 375 18.95 -3.63 -24.16
CA TYR A 375 18.99 -2.61 -23.10
C TYR A 375 20.11 -2.86 -22.06
N MET A 376 20.62 -4.09 -21.93
CA MET A 376 21.75 -4.38 -21.02
C MET A 376 23.08 -3.88 -21.59
N THR A 377 23.21 -3.81 -22.91
CA THR A 377 24.33 -3.11 -23.54
C THR A 377 24.24 -1.60 -23.34
N CYS A 378 23.03 -1.02 -23.41
CA CYS A 378 22.82 0.40 -23.07
C CYS A 378 23.22 0.70 -21.63
N PHE A 379 22.82 -0.16 -20.69
CA PHE A 379 23.23 -0.07 -19.28
C PHE A 379 24.75 -0.11 -19.08
N ARG A 380 25.47 -0.96 -19.82
CA ARG A 380 26.95 -1.02 -19.77
C ARG A 380 27.60 0.24 -20.32
N LYS A 381 27.15 0.74 -21.48
CA LYS A 381 27.65 2.00 -22.05
C LYS A 381 27.42 3.17 -21.11
N TRP A 382 26.23 3.24 -20.50
CA TRP A 382 25.88 4.24 -19.50
C TRP A 382 26.84 4.19 -18.29
N SER A 383 27.13 3.00 -17.76
CA SER A 383 27.98 2.86 -16.58
C SER A 383 29.45 3.24 -16.85
N GLU A 384 29.94 2.99 -18.06
CA GLU A 384 31.26 3.45 -18.53
C GLU A 384 31.29 4.98 -18.68
N HIS A 385 30.27 5.57 -19.30
CA HIS A 385 30.20 7.02 -19.53
C HIS A 385 30.12 7.82 -18.22
N HIS A 386 29.40 7.32 -17.21
CA HIS A 386 29.23 7.97 -15.92
C HIS A 386 30.11 7.41 -14.80
N ALA A 387 31.20 6.71 -15.14
CA ALA A 387 32.07 6.04 -14.16
C ALA A 387 32.50 6.95 -13.00
N HIS A 388 32.82 8.22 -13.28
CA HIS A 388 33.20 9.19 -12.25
C HIS A 388 32.09 9.51 -11.24
N LEU A 389 30.84 9.67 -11.69
CA LEU A 389 29.70 9.95 -10.80
C LEU A 389 29.31 8.69 -10.01
N ILE A 390 29.38 7.52 -10.65
CA ILE A 390 29.13 6.22 -9.99
C ILE A 390 30.18 5.96 -8.90
N GLU A 391 31.45 6.27 -9.15
CA GLU A 391 32.51 6.11 -8.15
C GLU A 391 32.32 7.06 -6.96
N ARG A 392 31.88 8.30 -7.22
CA ARG A 392 31.52 9.25 -6.16
C ARG A 392 30.36 8.72 -5.30
N TRP A 393 29.31 8.19 -5.92
CA TRP A 393 28.20 7.54 -5.22
C TRP A 393 28.67 6.37 -4.35
N ARG A 394 29.51 5.48 -4.91
CA ARG A 394 30.06 4.33 -4.18
C ARG A 394 30.88 4.77 -2.96
N ARG A 395 31.72 5.80 -3.11
CA ARG A 395 32.47 6.36 -2.00
C ARG A 395 31.57 6.85 -0.87
N ILE A 396 30.47 7.55 -1.20
CA ILE A 396 29.50 7.97 -0.19
C ILE A 396 28.88 6.77 0.51
N LEU A 397 28.49 5.73 -0.22
CA LEU A 397 27.97 4.50 0.41
C LEU A 397 29.00 3.83 1.32
N THR A 398 30.28 3.80 0.93
CA THR A 398 31.37 3.30 1.78
C THR A 398 31.51 4.14 3.05
N ASP A 399 31.47 5.47 2.93
CA ASP A 399 31.52 6.39 4.07
C ASP A 399 30.32 6.16 5.02
N LEU A 400 29.11 6.00 4.47
CA LEU A 400 27.91 5.64 5.25
C LEU A 400 28.09 4.30 5.98
N ARG A 401 28.62 3.27 5.31
CA ARG A 401 28.87 1.94 5.91
C ARG A 401 29.91 1.98 7.03
N SER A 402 30.87 2.89 6.94
CA SER A 402 31.94 3.06 7.94
C SER A 402 31.50 3.85 9.17
N ALA A 403 30.40 4.60 9.07
CA ALA A 403 29.92 5.44 10.16
C ALA A 403 29.29 4.60 11.28
N SER A 404 29.59 4.95 12.52
CA SER A 404 29.04 4.28 13.71
C SER A 404 27.55 4.58 13.92
N VAL A 405 27.10 5.78 13.53
CA VAL A 405 25.71 6.22 13.63
C VAL A 405 25.31 6.95 12.35
N LEU A 406 24.27 6.47 11.69
CA LEU A 406 23.66 7.13 10.54
C LEU A 406 22.63 8.17 10.99
N ASN A 407 22.57 9.30 10.30
CA ASN A 407 21.58 10.36 10.55
C ASN A 407 20.93 10.85 9.25
N TYR A 408 19.84 11.62 9.37
CA TYR A 408 19.10 12.15 8.22
C TYR A 408 19.94 13.01 7.29
N THR A 409 20.84 13.84 7.81
CA THR A 409 21.72 14.68 6.98
C THR A 409 22.59 13.83 6.05
N MET A 410 23.13 12.72 6.56
CA MET A 410 23.92 11.78 5.76
C MET A 410 23.08 11.14 4.65
N PHE A 411 21.84 10.74 4.94
CA PHE A 411 20.93 10.22 3.91
C PHE A 411 20.57 11.25 2.85
N PHE A 412 20.32 12.50 3.24
CA PHE A 412 20.06 13.60 2.30
C PHE A 412 21.24 13.85 1.36
N VAL A 413 22.48 13.83 1.89
CA VAL A 413 23.68 13.96 1.06
C VAL A 413 23.77 12.83 0.04
N ALA A 414 23.59 11.58 0.46
CA ALA A 414 23.62 10.45 -0.46
C ALA A 414 22.53 10.56 -1.55
N ILE A 415 21.28 10.85 -1.17
CA ILE A 415 20.18 10.97 -2.15
C ILE A 415 20.40 12.13 -3.12
N ARG A 416 21.00 13.24 -2.67
CA ARG A 416 21.36 14.35 -3.56
C ARG A 416 22.40 13.96 -4.60
N GLU A 417 23.31 13.06 -4.25
CA GLU A 417 24.36 12.57 -5.13
C GLU A 417 23.81 11.56 -6.14
N LEU A 418 22.85 10.73 -5.72
CA LEU A 418 22.07 9.91 -6.64
C LEU A 418 21.24 10.78 -7.60
N LEU A 419 20.66 11.88 -7.11
CA LEU A 419 19.92 12.83 -7.95
C LEU A 419 20.80 13.48 -9.02
N ASP A 420 22.05 13.86 -8.68
CA ASP A 420 23.01 14.43 -9.63
C ASP A 420 23.33 13.44 -10.77
N LEU A 421 23.53 12.17 -10.42
CA LEU A 421 23.69 11.08 -11.39
C LEU A 421 22.46 10.93 -12.30
N THR A 422 21.26 10.94 -11.73
CA THR A 422 20.01 10.86 -12.49
C THR A 422 19.83 12.03 -13.45
N GLN A 423 20.02 13.27 -12.98
CA GLN A 423 19.85 14.47 -13.79
C GLN A 423 20.84 14.51 -14.96
N THR A 424 22.11 14.17 -14.71
CA THR A 424 23.13 14.10 -15.75
C THR A 424 22.79 13.02 -16.80
N THR A 425 22.28 11.87 -16.35
CA THR A 425 21.83 10.79 -17.26
C THR A 425 20.66 11.25 -18.13
N MET A 426 19.67 11.93 -17.54
CA MET A 426 18.51 12.43 -18.29
C MET A 426 18.92 13.45 -19.36
N GLN A 427 19.84 14.36 -19.04
CA GLN A 427 20.33 15.37 -19.99
C GLN A 427 21.06 14.76 -21.20
N LEU A 428 21.70 13.60 -21.05
CA LEU A 428 22.28 12.88 -22.19
C LEU A 428 21.20 12.23 -23.05
N SER A 429 20.21 11.59 -22.42
CA SER A 429 19.10 10.95 -23.14
C SER A 429 18.19 11.91 -23.90
N GLU A 430 18.23 13.21 -23.59
CA GLU A 430 17.51 14.27 -24.32
C GLU A 430 18.31 14.85 -25.50
N LYS A 431 19.63 14.63 -25.54
CA LYS A 431 20.53 15.19 -26.57
C LYS A 431 20.77 14.23 -27.74
N GLU A 432 20.55 12.94 -27.53
CA GLU A 432 20.57 11.88 -28.56
C GLU A 432 19.16 11.58 -29.05
#